data_AF-A0A4R5E961-F1
#
_entry.id   AF-A0A4R5E961-F1
#
_cell.length_a   1.000
_cell.length_b   1.000
_cell.length_c   1.000
_cell.angle_alpha   90.00
_cell.angle_beta   90.00
_cell.angle_gamma   90.00
#
_symmetry.space_group_name_H-M   'P 1'
#
loop_
_entity.id
_entity.type
_entity.pdbx_description
1 polymer ?
#
loop_
_entity_poly.entity_id
_entity_poly.type
_entity_poly.pdbx_seq_one_letter_code
_entity_poly.pdbx_strand_id
1 'polypeptide(L)'
;MRGLTCRSRIAPVLALMGLCTAFLCGCNAGAEASPPLVPATPVVRPATPVVMFVGDSFTVGSGPVPRWETYAAQAARLLGWQPVIAGAGGTGYLSEGRVG
;
A
#
# COMPACT_ATOMS: atom_id res chain seq x y z
N MET A 1 -52.86 19.49 46.06
CA MET A 1 -51.84 18.43 46.16
C MET A 1 -51.51 17.92 44.77
N ARG A 2 -50.22 17.94 44.36
CA ARG A 2 -49.58 17.30 43.17
C ARG A 2 -50.05 17.84 41.79
N GLY A 3 -49.22 18.20 40.80
CA GLY A 3 -47.76 18.27 40.60
C GLY A 3 -47.44 18.30 39.08
N LEU A 4 -46.53 19.19 38.65
CA LEU A 4 -45.46 19.07 37.62
C LEU A 4 -45.82 18.52 36.21
N THR A 5 -45.58 19.19 35.07
CA THR A 5 -44.28 19.66 34.54
C THR A 5 -44.49 20.47 33.24
N CYS A 6 -43.74 21.56 33.04
CA CYS A 6 -43.53 22.15 31.70
C CYS A 6 -42.02 22.32 31.49
N ARG A 7 -41.42 21.43 30.71
CA ARG A 7 -39.96 21.30 30.50
C ARG A 7 -39.52 22.27 29.41
N SER A 8 -38.69 23.24 29.80
CA SER A 8 -38.15 24.33 28.99
C SER A 8 -37.16 23.84 27.91
N ARG A 9 -37.33 24.32 26.67
CA ARG A 9 -36.52 24.00 25.47
C ARG A 9 -35.37 25.00 25.25
N ILE A 10 -34.58 25.33 26.28
CA ILE A 10 -33.50 26.34 26.16
C ILE A 10 -32.11 25.73 25.90
N ALA A 11 -32.00 24.39 25.83
CA ALA A 11 -30.71 23.71 25.80
C ALA A 11 -29.88 23.69 24.48
N PRO A 12 -30.37 23.92 23.24
CA PRO A 12 -29.54 23.64 22.07
C PRO A 12 -28.69 24.83 21.59
N VAL A 13 -28.95 26.07 22.03
CA VAL A 13 -28.34 27.26 21.43
C VAL A 13 -26.90 27.52 21.92
N LEU A 14 -26.56 27.10 23.13
CA LEU A 14 -25.22 27.32 23.71
C LEU A 14 -24.15 26.35 23.20
N ALA A 15 -24.53 25.20 22.62
CA ALA A 15 -23.59 24.19 22.15
C ALA A 15 -22.96 24.54 20.77
N LEU A 16 -23.59 25.40 19.98
CA LEU A 16 -23.14 25.70 18.61
C LEU A 16 -22.10 26.85 18.54
N MET A 17 -22.02 27.70 19.57
CA MET A 17 -21.08 28.84 19.60
C MET A 17 -19.68 28.49 20.13
N GLY A 18 -19.52 27.38 20.85
CA GLY A 18 -18.21 26.94 21.38
C GLY A 18 -17.32 26.23 20.35
N LEU A 19 -17.88 25.78 19.22
CA LEU A 19 -17.15 25.00 18.21
C LEU A 19 -16.42 25.89 17.18
N CYS A 20 -16.81 27.16 17.03
CA CYS A 20 -16.22 28.08 16.05
C CYS A 20 -14.95 28.79 16.55
N THR A 21 -14.71 28.92 17.85
CA THR A 21 -13.54 29.65 18.39
C THR A 21 -12.26 28.83 18.45
N ALA A 22 -12.35 27.49 18.33
CA ALA A 22 -11.18 26.61 18.31
C ALA A 22 -10.55 26.43 16.92
N PHE A 23 -11.19 26.89 15.85
CA PHE A 23 -10.78 26.60 14.46
C PHE A 23 -9.94 27.70 13.79
N LEU A 24 -9.68 28.83 14.46
CA LEU A 24 -9.10 30.04 13.84
C LEU A 24 -7.70 30.44 14.35
N CYS A 25 -7.05 29.65 15.22
CA CYS A 25 -5.73 29.99 15.75
C CYS A 25 -4.68 28.94 15.34
N GLY A 26 -4.26 29.00 14.07
CA GLY A 26 -3.30 28.06 13.49
C GLY A 26 -2.46 28.66 12.36
N CYS A 27 -2.06 29.93 12.48
CA CYS A 27 -1.10 30.57 11.56
C CYS A 27 0.12 31.07 12.33
N ASN A 28 0.97 30.17 12.78
CA ASN A 28 2.37 30.49 13.02
C ASN A 28 3.17 29.93 11.84
N ALA A 29 3.23 30.72 10.76
CA ALA A 29 4.22 30.53 9.71
C ALA A 29 5.59 30.92 10.28
N GLY A 30 6.20 29.99 11.03
CA GLY A 30 7.62 30.04 11.30
C GLY A 30 8.34 29.81 9.98
N ALA A 31 8.75 30.90 9.32
CA ALA A 31 9.68 30.83 8.21
C ALA A 31 11.06 30.48 8.79
N GLU A 32 11.28 29.20 9.07
CA GLU A 32 12.65 28.70 9.15
C GLU A 32 13.28 28.89 7.77
N ALA A 33 14.41 29.58 7.73
CA ALA A 33 15.23 29.68 6.53
C ALA A 33 15.62 28.25 6.12
N SER A 34 14.98 27.73 5.07
CA SER A 34 15.38 26.46 4.49
C SER A 34 16.84 26.58 4.08
N PRO A 35 17.72 25.65 4.51
CA PRO A 35 19.08 25.62 4.01
C PRO A 35 19.05 25.53 2.49
N PRO A 36 20.05 26.13 1.80
CA PRO A 36 20.13 26.07 0.35
C PRO A 36 20.02 24.62 -0.12
N LEU A 37 19.07 24.37 -1.02
CA LEU A 37 18.83 23.05 -1.60
C LEU A 37 20.06 22.67 -2.42
N VAL A 38 21.01 21.97 -1.81
CA VAL A 38 22.13 21.38 -2.54
C VAL A 38 21.52 20.33 -3.47
N PRO A 39 21.71 20.44 -4.80
CA PRO A 39 21.22 19.42 -5.71
C PRO A 39 21.82 18.07 -5.30
N ALA A 40 20.97 17.14 -4.88
CA ALA A 40 21.43 15.81 -4.54
C ALA A 40 22.02 15.17 -5.80
N THR A 41 23.31 14.83 -5.75
CA THR A 41 23.92 14.01 -6.80
C THR A 41 23.12 12.71 -6.91
N PRO A 42 22.61 12.34 -8.11
CA PRO A 42 21.84 11.12 -8.27
C PRO A 42 22.69 9.92 -7.85
N VAL A 43 22.23 9.17 -6.86
CA VAL A 43 22.86 7.90 -6.49
C VAL A 43 22.49 6.88 -7.56
N VAL A 44 23.43 6.59 -8.47
CA VAL A 44 23.28 5.52 -9.45
C VAL A 44 23.49 4.19 -8.73
N ARG A 45 22.39 3.44 -8.53
CA ARG A 45 22.47 2.06 -8.02
C ARG A 45 22.73 1.08 -9.16
N PRO A 46 23.57 0.05 -8.97
CA PRO A 46 23.67 -1.04 -9.91
C PRO A 46 22.30 -1.67 -10.17
N ALA A 47 21.97 -1.94 -11.42
CA ALA A 47 20.72 -2.59 -11.77
C ALA A 47 20.72 -4.05 -11.30
N THR A 48 19.64 -4.48 -10.67
CA THR A 48 19.40 -5.87 -10.31
C THR A 48 19.25 -6.72 -11.58
N PRO A 49 19.99 -7.84 -11.74
CA PRO A 49 19.79 -8.73 -12.88
C PRO A 49 18.34 -9.23 -12.95
N VAL A 50 17.80 -9.30 -14.16
CA VAL A 50 16.46 -9.84 -14.43
C VAL A 50 16.59 -11.29 -14.88
N VAL A 51 15.77 -12.17 -14.34
CA VAL A 51 15.70 -13.59 -14.73
C VAL A 51 14.28 -13.92 -15.17
N MET A 52 14.16 -14.64 -16.28
CA MET A 52 12.88 -15.15 -16.77
C MET A 52 12.79 -16.66 -16.54
N PHE A 53 11.73 -17.07 -15.83
CA PHE A 53 11.35 -18.46 -15.65
C PHE A 53 10.18 -18.76 -16.59
N VAL A 54 10.31 -19.82 -17.39
CA VAL A 54 9.24 -20.31 -18.27
C VAL A 54 8.95 -21.76 -17.90
N GLY A 55 7.69 -22.08 -17.65
CA GLY A 55 7.30 -23.45 -17.35
C GLY A 55 5.81 -23.63 -17.12
N ASP A 56 5.48 -24.57 -16.25
CA ASP A 56 4.12 -25.06 -16.03
C ASP A 56 3.60 -24.73 -14.63
N SER A 57 2.62 -25.48 -14.15
CA SER A 57 2.07 -25.42 -12.79
C SER A 57 3.14 -25.37 -11.69
N PHE A 58 4.24 -26.10 -11.82
CA PHE A 58 5.32 -26.09 -10.83
C PHE A 58 6.06 -24.76 -10.81
N THR A 59 6.27 -24.16 -11.97
CA THR A 59 6.95 -22.86 -12.12
C THR A 59 6.10 -21.71 -11.59
N VAL A 60 4.80 -21.71 -11.89
CA VAL A 60 3.89 -20.66 -11.40
C VAL A 60 3.36 -20.91 -9.99
N GLY A 61 3.57 -22.12 -9.44
CA GLY A 61 3.03 -22.52 -8.14
C GLY A 61 1.53 -22.77 -8.11
N SER A 62 0.96 -23.38 -9.17
CA SER A 62 -0.45 -23.76 -9.16
C SER A 62 -0.76 -24.72 -8.01
N GLY A 63 -1.85 -24.46 -7.28
CA GLY A 63 -2.25 -25.23 -6.10
C GLY A 63 -2.17 -24.40 -4.81
N PRO A 64 -1.75 -24.97 -3.66
CA PRO A 64 -1.76 -24.29 -2.36
C PRO A 64 -0.54 -23.38 -2.14
N VAL A 65 0.32 -23.17 -3.14
CA VAL A 65 1.59 -22.44 -2.99
C VAL A 65 1.36 -20.94 -3.17
N PRO A 66 1.65 -20.10 -2.15
CA PRO A 66 1.63 -18.66 -2.32
C PRO A 66 2.63 -18.22 -3.39
N ARG A 67 2.28 -17.20 -4.20
CA ARG A 67 3.11 -16.73 -5.33
C ARG A 67 4.56 -16.42 -4.94
N TRP A 68 4.78 -15.86 -3.75
CA TRP A 68 6.11 -15.50 -3.22
C TRP A 68 6.91 -16.68 -2.65
N GLU A 69 6.29 -17.85 -2.55
CA GLU A 69 6.89 -19.08 -2.02
C GLU A 69 7.16 -20.11 -3.11
N THR A 70 6.86 -19.79 -4.37
CA THR A 70 7.24 -20.62 -5.52
C THR A 70 8.76 -20.80 -5.58
N TYR A 71 9.24 -21.93 -6.11
CA TYR A 71 10.68 -22.15 -6.25
C TYR A 71 11.34 -21.05 -7.08
N ALA A 72 10.65 -20.54 -8.13
CA ALA A 72 11.14 -19.46 -8.98
C ALA A 72 11.33 -18.16 -8.18
N ALA A 73 10.34 -17.77 -7.36
CA ALA A 73 10.44 -16.60 -6.49
C ALA A 73 11.53 -16.77 -5.42
N GLN A 74 11.64 -17.96 -4.82
CA GLN A 74 12.66 -18.25 -3.82
C GLN A 74 14.08 -18.23 -4.41
N ALA A 75 14.29 -18.84 -5.58
CA ALA A 75 15.57 -18.84 -6.27
C ALA A 75 16.01 -17.41 -6.63
N ALA A 76 15.10 -16.61 -7.20
CA ALA A 76 15.39 -15.21 -7.52
C ALA A 76 15.74 -14.40 -6.27
N ARG A 77 15.04 -14.62 -5.16
CA ARG A 77 15.33 -13.97 -3.88
C ARG A 77 16.71 -14.36 -3.32
N LEU A 78 17.09 -15.63 -3.41
CA LEU A 78 18.42 -16.10 -2.97
C LEU A 78 19.55 -15.48 -3.79
N LEU A 79 19.32 -15.27 -5.09
CA LEU A 79 20.31 -14.70 -6.00
C LEU A 79 20.29 -13.16 -6.05
N GLY A 80 19.33 -12.52 -5.37
CA GLY A 80 19.12 -11.09 -5.45
C GLY A 80 18.76 -10.63 -6.87
N TRP A 81 17.97 -11.42 -7.60
CA TRP A 81 17.53 -11.13 -8.97
C TRP A 81 16.05 -10.74 -9.00
N GLN A 82 15.67 -9.96 -10.01
CA GLN A 82 14.28 -9.63 -10.29
C GLN A 82 13.65 -10.74 -11.15
N PRO A 83 12.64 -11.48 -10.64
CA PRO A 83 12.00 -12.53 -11.43
C PRO A 83 10.94 -11.97 -12.39
N VAL A 84 10.86 -12.60 -13.56
CA VAL A 84 9.70 -12.64 -14.46
C VAL A 84 9.28 -14.10 -14.56
N ILE A 85 8.05 -14.43 -14.15
CA ILE A 85 7.56 -15.81 -14.11
C ILE A 85 6.44 -15.96 -15.13
N ALA A 86 6.67 -16.79 -16.15
CA ALA A 86 5.71 -17.11 -17.19
C ALA A 86 5.41 -18.61 -17.18
N GLY A 87 4.14 -18.95 -17.25
CA GLY A 87 3.68 -20.32 -17.27
C GLY A 87 2.20 -20.42 -16.96
N ALA A 88 1.67 -21.62 -17.02
CA ALA A 88 0.29 -21.87 -16.66
C ALA A 88 0.09 -23.28 -16.12
N GLY A 89 -0.98 -23.45 -15.35
CA GLY A 89 -1.35 -24.75 -14.79
C GLY A 89 -1.73 -25.74 -15.89
N GLY A 90 -1.22 -26.96 -15.80
CA GLY A 90 -1.56 -28.04 -16.73
C GLY A 90 -0.97 -27.89 -18.14
N THR A 91 -0.09 -26.92 -18.38
CA THR A 91 0.66 -26.82 -19.64
C THR A 91 1.93 -27.65 -19.60
N GLY A 92 2.47 -27.99 -20.77
CA GLY A 92 3.81 -28.55 -20.95
C GLY A 92 4.29 -28.29 -22.37
N TYR A 93 5.56 -28.59 -22.67
CA TYR A 93 6.15 -28.29 -23.98
C TYR A 93 5.35 -28.82 -25.18
N LEU A 94 4.78 -30.02 -25.05
CA LEU A 94 3.91 -30.64 -26.07
C LEU A 94 2.45 -30.76 -25.62
N SER A 95 2.12 -30.27 -24.44
CA SER A 95 0.79 -30.42 -23.85
C SER A 95 0.14 -29.06 -23.72
N GLU A 96 -0.89 -28.84 -24.53
CA GLU A 96 -1.75 -27.68 -24.45
C GLU A 96 -2.63 -27.82 -23.19
N GLY A 97 -2.17 -27.22 -22.09
CA GLY A 97 -3.00 -26.99 -20.92
C GLY A 97 -4.06 -25.92 -21.20
N ARG A 98 -5.05 -25.79 -20.32
CA ARG A 98 -5.97 -24.64 -20.40
C ARG A 98 -5.24 -23.38 -19.97
N VAL A 99 -4.90 -22.55 -20.96
CA VAL A 99 -4.40 -21.18 -20.77
C VAL A 99 -5.54 -20.19 -21.05
N GLY A 100 -5.88 -19.36 -20.06
CA GLY A 100 -6.95 -18.36 -20.13
C GLY A 100 -6.97 -17.49 -18.89
#